data_AF-A0A515KJZ9-F1
#
_entry.id   AF-A0A515KJZ9-F1
#
_cell.length_a   1.000
_cell.length_b   1.000
_cell.length_c   1.000
_cell.angle_alpha   90.00
_cell.angle_beta   90.00
_cell.angle_gamma   90.00
#
_symmetry.space_group_name_H-M   'P 1'
#
loop_
_entity.id
_entity.type
_entity.pdbx_description
1 polymer ?
#
loop_
_entity_poly.entity_id
_entity_poly.type
_entity_poly.pdbx_seq_one_letter_code
_entity_poly.pdbx_strand_id
1 'polypeptide(L)' 'MKWDSIWQILRYILIAGGGFLTGKGYITAEQVTTIVGAIGSVGAILWGLFVKAGTTAVPDAVAARADVPTVSAATGAVTQ' A
#
# COMPACT_ATOMS: atom_id res chain seq x y z
N MET A 1 -3.83 0.54 11.20
CA MET A 1 -4.69 0.88 10.03
C MET A 1 -4.24 0.00 8.86
N LYS A 2 -5.16 -0.60 8.09
CA LYS A 2 -4.79 -1.49 6.97
C LYS A 2 -4.46 -0.66 5.72
N TRP A 3 -3.46 -1.10 4.95
CA TRP A 3 -3.13 -0.49 3.66
C TRP A 3 -4.36 -0.32 2.76
N ASP A 4 -5.24 -1.31 2.71
CA ASP A 4 -6.46 -1.27 1.89
C ASP A 4 -7.37 -0.07 2.21
N SER A 5 -7.50 0.27 3.49
CA SER A 5 -8.32 1.41 3.92
C SER A 5 -7.67 2.74 3.52
N ILE A 6 -6.35 2.87 3.70
CA ILE A 6 -5.58 4.06 3.31
C ILE A 6 -5.64 4.24 1.80
N TRP A 7 -5.41 3.16 1.04
CA TRP A 7 -5.43 3.17 -0.40
C TRP A 7 -6.80 3.50 -0.98
N GLN A 8 -7.90 2.99 -0.38
CA GLN A 8 -9.24 3.36 -0.85
C GLN A 8 -9.52 4.86 -0.73
N ILE A 9 -9.17 5.48 0.40
CA ILE A 9 -9.35 6.92 0.59
C ILE A 9 -8.55 7.70 -0.46
N LEU A 10 -7.28 7.34 -0.62
CA LEU A 10 -6.38 7.99 -1.57
C LEU A 10 -6.85 7.80 -3.02
N ARG A 11 -7.32 6.60 -3.37
CA ARG A 11 -7.90 6.28 -4.69
C ARG A 11 -9.11 7.16 -4.99
N TYR A 12 -10.04 7.35 -4.06
CA TYR A 12 -11.20 8.21 -4.32
C TYR A 12 -10.80 9.67 -4.55
N ILE A 13 -9.82 10.17 -3.79
CA ILE A 13 -9.26 11.53 -4.01
C ILE A 13 -8.62 11.62 -5.40
N LEU A 14 -7.81 10.63 -5.79
CA LEU A 14 -7.15 10.62 -7.10
C LEU A 14 -8.13 10.48 -8.26
N ILE A 15 -9.20 9.69 -8.11
CA ILE A 15 -10.26 9.58 -9.12
C ILE A 15 -11.02 10.89 -9.24
N ALA A 16 -11.38 11.53 -8.13
CA ALA A 16 -12.05 12.83 -8.14
C ALA A 16 -11.18 13.90 -8.82
N GLY A 17 -9.90 13.98 -8.45
CA GLY A 17 -8.93 14.89 -9.08
C GLY A 17 -8.71 14.57 -10.56
N GLY A 18 -8.58 13.29 -10.91
CA GLY A 18 -8.44 12.84 -12.30
C GLY A 18 -9.65 13.16 -13.17
N GLY A 19 -10.86 13.03 -12.63
CA GLY A 19 -12.10 13.44 -13.30
C GLY A 19 -12.13 14.94 -13.59
N PHE A 20 -11.69 15.78 -12.64
CA PHE A 20 -11.55 17.22 -12.85
C PHE A 20 -10.53 17.55 -13.94
N LEU A 21 -9.35 16.93 -13.92
CA LEU A 21 -8.30 17.15 -14.92
C LEU A 21 -8.73 16.67 -16.32
N THR A 22 -9.50 15.59 -16.40
CA THR A 22 -10.10 15.10 -17.64
C THR A 22 -11.13 16.08 -18.19
N GLY A 23 -12.00 16.63 -17.33
CA GLY A 23 -12.97 17.65 -17.72
C GLY A 23 -12.33 18.94 -18.25
N LYS A 24 -11.08 19.23 -17.86
CA LYS A 24 -10.28 20.33 -18.40
C LYS A 24 -9.51 19.99 -19.68
N GLY A 25 -9.55 18.74 -20.13
CA GLY A 25 -8.83 18.27 -21.31
C GLY A 25 -7.33 18.10 -21.13
N TYR A 26 -6.81 18.11 -19.89
CA TYR A 26 -5.38 17.94 -19.65
C TYR A 26 -4.91 16.49 -19.77
N ILE A 27 -5.77 15.53 -19.41
CA ILE A 27 -5.49 14.09 -19.45
C ILE A 27 -6.75 13.33 -19.88
N THR A 28 -6.59 12.10 -20.37
CA THR A 28 -7.72 11.21 -20.70
C THR A 28 -8.14 10.35 -19.51
N ALA A 29 -9.34 9.77 -19.58
CA ALA A 29 -9.83 8.84 -18.58
C ALA A 29 -8.92 7.60 -18.45
N GLU A 30 -8.39 7.07 -19.56
CA GLU A 30 -7.42 5.97 -19.52
C GLU A 30 -6.13 6.37 -18.77
N GLN A 31 -5.64 7.59 -18.99
CA GLN A 31 -4.45 8.08 -18.29
C GLN A 31 -4.68 8.17 -16.78
N VAL A 32 -5.85 8.64 -16.34
CA VAL A 32 -6.22 8.65 -14.91
C VAL A 32 -6.16 7.24 -14.33
N THR A 33 -6.78 6.25 -14.97
CA THR A 33 -6.78 4.87 -14.45
C THR A 33 -5.36 4.30 -14.35
N THR A 34 -4.51 4.61 -15.34
CA THR A 34 -3.11 4.18 -15.37
C THR A 34 -2.31 4.80 -14.24
N ILE A 35 -2.44 6.12 -14.04
CA ILE A 35 -1.76 6.87 -12.97
C ILE A 35 -2.20 6.35 -11.60
N VAL A 36 -3.51 6.18 -11.39
CA VAL A 36 -4.04 5.65 -10.12
C VAL A 36 -3.51 4.25 -9.84
N GLY A 37 -3.47 3.37 -10.84
CA GLY A 37 -2.91 2.02 -10.71
C GLY A 37 -1.41 2.03 -10.37
N ALA A 38 -0.64 2.90 -11.02
CA ALA A 38 0.79 3.06 -10.76
C ALA A 38 1.05 3.56 -9.34
N ILE A 39 0.34 4.61 -8.88
CA ILE A 39 0.46 5.14 -7.52
C ILE A 39 0.12 4.06 -6.48
N GLY A 40 -0.93 3.27 -6.72
CA GLY A 40 -1.33 2.21 -5.81
C GLY A 40 -0.28 1.12 -5.66
N SER A 41 0.33 0.73 -6.78
CA SER A 41 1.37 -0.30 -6.80
C SER A 41 2.63 0.16 -6.07
N VAL A 42 3.11 1.38 -6.38
CA VAL A 42 4.28 1.97 -5.69
C VAL A 42 3.98 2.19 -4.21
N GLY A 43 2.79 2.70 -3.88
CA GLY A 43 2.35 2.91 -2.51
C GLY A 43 2.33 1.63 -1.68
N ALA A 44 1.88 0.51 -2.27
CA ALA A 44 1.86 -0.78 -1.59
C ALA A 44 3.28 -1.28 -1.26
N ILE A 45 4.23 -1.12 -2.19
CA ILE A 45 5.64 -1.46 -1.99
C ILE A 45 6.22 -0.62 -0.85
N LEU A 46 6.04 0.71 -0.91
CA LEU A 46 6.54 1.64 0.11
C LEU A 46 5.92 1.36 1.48
N TRP A 47 4.62 1.07 1.54
CA TRP A 47 3.94 0.69 2.78
C TRP A 47 4.53 -0.59 3.38
N GLY A 48 4.75 -1.61 2.56
CA GLY A 48 5.37 -2.87 2.98
C GLY A 48 6.77 -2.66 3.57
N LEU A 49 7.59 -1.80 2.95
CA LEU A 49 8.90 -1.42 3.46
C LEU A 49 8.79 -0.64 4.78
N PHE A 50 7.85 0.30 4.85
CA PHE A 50 7.62 1.11 6.04
C PHE A 50 7.18 0.27 7.25
N VAL A 51 6.20 -0.63 7.10
CA VAL A 51 5.70 -1.45 8.22
C VAL A 51 6.67 -2.53 8.66
N LYS A 52 7.65 -2.88 7.82
CA LYS A 52 8.74 -3.82 8.14
C LYS A 52 10.03 -3.10 8.53
N ALA A 53 10.05 -1.77 8.56
CA ALA A 53 11.23 -1.01 8.94
C ALA A 53 11.67 -1.42 10.36
N GLY A 54 12.94 -1.79 10.52
CA GLY A 54 13.49 -2.25 11.80
C GLY A 54 13.24 -3.74 12.12
N THR A 55 12.62 -4.50 11.22
CA THR A 55 12.47 -5.96 11.37
C THR A 55 13.58 -6.70 10.62
N THR A 56 14.05 -7.82 11.19
CA THR A 56 15.00 -8.73 10.55
C THR A 56 14.27 -9.95 9.99
N ALA A 57 14.65 -10.37 8.78
CA ALA A 57 14.14 -11.60 8.20
C ALA A 57 14.84 -12.79 8.86
N VAL A 58 14.05 -13.78 9.30
CA VAL A 58 14.55 -15.06 9.81
C VAL A 58 14.08 -16.19 8.89
N PRO A 59 14.78 -17.34 8.85
CA PRO A 59 14.32 -18.52 8.14
C PRO A 59 12.90 -18.92 8.57
N ASP A 60 12.13 -19.53 7.67
CA ASP A 60 10.75 -19.95 7.93
C ASP A 60 10.67 -20.90 9.15
N ALA A 61 11.64 -21.80 9.29
CA ALA A 61 11.73 -22.71 10.43
C ALA A 61 11.91 -21.99 11.78
N VAL A 62 12.46 -20.77 11.78
CA VAL A 62 12.60 -19.92 12.97
C VAL A 62 11.33 -19.09 13.19
N ALA A 63 10.74 -18.53 12.13
CA ALA A 63 9.49 -17.78 12.21
C ALA A 63 8.29 -18.62 12.67
N ALA A 64 8.33 -19.94 12.46
CA ALA A 64 7.27 -20.87 12.90
C ALA A 64 7.28 -21.14 14.42
N ARG A 65 8.30 -20.68 15.16
CA ARG A 65 8.36 -20.89 16.61
C ARG A 65 7.50 -19.87 17.35
N ALA A 66 6.81 -20.34 18.39
CA ALA A 66 5.90 -19.52 19.19
C ALA A 66 6.59 -18.42 20.00
N ASP A 67 7.92 -18.49 20.20
CA ASP A 67 8.71 -17.47 20.90
C ASP A 67 9.16 -16.32 19.99
N VAL A 68 8.95 -16.41 18.68
CA VAL A 68 9.45 -15.44 17.71
C VAL A 68 8.34 -14.45 17.33
N PRO A 69 8.49 -13.15 17.65
CA PRO A 69 7.50 -12.15 17.29
C PRO A 69 7.40 -12.01 15.76
N THR A 70 6.20 -12.11 15.22
CA THR A 70 5.95 -11.95 13.78
C THR A 70 5.27 -10.61 13.51
N VAL A 71 5.63 -9.99 12.39
CA VAL A 71 5.09 -8.68 12.00
C VAL A 71 4.16 -8.83 10.80
N SER A 72 2.91 -8.41 10.97
CA SER A 72 1.90 -8.37 9.91
C SER A 72 2.36 -7.49 8.75
N ALA A 73 2.44 -8.07 7.55
CA ALA A 73 2.78 -7.33 6.34
C ALA A 73 1.74 -6.26 5.96
N ALA A 74 0.49 -6.41 6.43
CA ALA A 74 -0.59 -5.48 6.09
C ALA A 74 -0.66 -4.27 7.05
N THR A 75 -0.21 -4.44 8.29
CA THR A 75 -0.45 -3.46 9.37
C THR A 75 0.76 -3.11 10.21
N GLY A 76 1.86 -3.86 10.13
CA GLY A 76 3.00 -3.72 11.04
C GLY A 76 2.72 -4.19 12.47
N ALA A 77 1.56 -4.82 12.71
CA ALA A 77 1.22 -5.35 14.04
C ALA A 77 2.15 -6.51 14.39
N VAL A 78 2.72 -6.48 15.59
CA VAL A 78 3.56 -7.55 16.14
C VAL A 78 2.67 -8.55 16.87
N THR A 79 2.79 -9.83 16.55
CA THR A 79 2.16 -10.94 17.28
C THR A 79 3.27 -11.75 17.97
N GLN A 80 3.15 -11.91 19.29
CA GLN A 80 3.95 -12.82 20.11
C GLN A 80 3.13 -14.06 20.41
#